data_AF-A0A521NPD9-F1
#
_entry.id   AF-A0A521NPD9-F1
#
_cell.length_a   1.000
_cell.length_b   1.000
_cell.length_c   1.000
_cell.angle_alpha   90.00
_cell.angle_beta   90.00
_cell.angle_gamma   90.00
#
_symmetry.space_group_name_H-M   'P 1'
#
loop_
_entity.id
_entity.type
_entity.pdbx_description
1 polymer ?
#
loop_
_entity_poly.entity_id
_entity_poly.type
_entity_poly.pdbx_seq_one_letter_code
_entity_poly.pdbx_strand_id
1 'polypeptide(L)'
;MKRIATPGAVLVAALAVTSGLSGCSAVQQLTGRFQTPPQTEMPGQVEPVHAAAIARDEAVFWVTSNGCTAKEDITPVVRDSSEGPIITLRRIKEDRCLESRPEGAELRWSFEELGLPPGSRLSVENPYQLPPA
;
A
#
# COMPACT_ATOMS: atom_id res chain seq x y z
N MET A 1 -56.11 -44.12 -53.67
CA MET A 1 -55.66 -45.42 -53.13
C MET A 1 -55.09 -45.21 -51.73
N LYS A 2 -55.63 -45.96 -50.77
CA LYS A 2 -55.38 -45.99 -49.31
C LYS A 2 -53.95 -46.46 -48.99
N ARG A 3 -53.22 -45.84 -48.04
CA ARG A 3 -52.36 -46.47 -46.97
C ARG A 3 -52.09 -45.44 -45.84
N ILE A 4 -52.84 -45.48 -44.74
CA ILE A 4 -52.52 -46.06 -43.40
C ILE A 4 -51.78 -45.07 -42.48
N ALA A 5 -52.51 -44.55 -41.49
CA ALA A 5 -52.03 -43.95 -40.23
C ALA A 5 -51.64 -45.07 -39.24
N THR A 6 -50.65 -44.93 -38.36
CA THR A 6 -50.61 -44.37 -36.98
C THR A 6 -49.25 -44.86 -36.36
N PRO A 7 -48.80 -44.57 -35.11
CA PRO A 7 -49.17 -43.56 -34.09
C PRO A 7 -47.96 -42.88 -33.38
N GLY A 8 -48.24 -41.99 -32.41
CA GLY A 8 -47.31 -41.59 -31.33
C GLY A 8 -47.28 -40.06 -31.15
N ALA A 9 -48.05 -39.46 -30.23
CA ALA A 9 -47.73 -39.30 -28.80
C ALA A 9 -46.27 -38.81 -28.63
N VAL A 10 -45.97 -37.63 -28.07
CA VAL A 10 -46.25 -37.25 -26.69
C VAL A 10 -46.07 -35.73 -26.53
N LEU A 11 -47.04 -35.13 -25.86
CA LEU A 11 -47.04 -33.84 -25.18
C LEU A 11 -46.00 -33.81 -24.04
N VAL A 12 -45.02 -32.90 -24.00
CA VAL A 12 -44.54 -32.30 -22.73
C VAL A 12 -43.92 -30.91 -22.99
N ALA A 13 -44.44 -29.92 -22.27
CA ALA A 13 -43.93 -28.57 -22.16
C ALA A 13 -42.50 -28.53 -21.60
N ALA A 14 -41.57 -27.86 -22.30
CA ALA A 14 -40.27 -27.49 -21.77
C ALA A 14 -40.24 -25.98 -21.46
N LEU A 15 -41.04 -25.59 -20.45
CA LEU A 15 -40.87 -24.34 -19.72
C LEU A 15 -40.33 -24.72 -18.35
N ALA A 16 -38.99 -24.71 -18.18
CA ALA A 16 -38.36 -24.41 -16.89
C ALA A 16 -36.83 -24.51 -16.98
N VAL A 17 -36.18 -23.60 -16.25
CA VAL A 17 -34.79 -23.61 -15.75
C VAL A 17 -33.71 -23.07 -16.69
N THR A 18 -33.71 -21.76 -16.90
CA THR A 18 -32.51 -20.98 -17.23
C THR A 18 -32.20 -19.94 -16.13
N SER A 19 -32.39 -20.32 -14.87
CA SER A 19 -32.23 -19.44 -13.70
C SER A 19 -30.98 -19.80 -12.88
N GLY A 20 -29.81 -19.90 -13.51
CA GLY A 20 -28.60 -20.39 -12.84
C GLY A 20 -27.33 -19.53 -12.98
N LEU A 21 -27.29 -18.54 -13.88
CA LEU A 21 -26.03 -17.86 -14.23
C LEU A 21 -25.98 -16.37 -13.88
N SER A 22 -27.03 -15.80 -13.28
CA SER A 22 -27.08 -14.37 -12.90
C SER A 22 -26.19 -14.02 -11.70
N GLY A 23 -25.63 -15.00 -10.99
CA GLY A 23 -24.84 -14.77 -9.78
C GLY A 23 -23.45 -14.18 -10.03
N CYS A 24 -22.81 -14.51 -11.15
CA CYS A 24 -21.42 -14.09 -11.40
C CYS A 24 -21.28 -12.59 -11.71
N SER A 25 -22.26 -11.98 -12.37
CA SER A 25 -22.22 -10.54 -12.70
C SER A 25 -22.44 -9.66 -11.47
N ALA A 26 -23.30 -10.08 -10.54
CA ALA A 26 -23.55 -9.36 -9.28
C ALA A 26 -22.30 -9.34 -8.39
N VAL A 27 -21.54 -10.44 -8.34
CA VAL A 27 -20.28 -10.52 -7.59
C VAL A 27 -19.21 -9.62 -8.22
N GLN A 28 -19.07 -9.61 -9.54
CA GLN A 28 -18.13 -8.70 -10.24
C GLN A 28 -18.46 -7.22 -10.03
N GLN A 29 -19.75 -6.86 -9.99
CA GLN A 29 -20.19 -5.50 -9.70
C GLN A 29 -19.92 -5.08 -8.26
N LEU A 30 -20.01 -6.01 -7.29
CA LEU A 30 -19.60 -5.73 -5.91
C LEU A 30 -18.07 -5.59 -5.80
N THR A 31 -17.29 -6.49 -6.40
CA THR A 31 -15.81 -6.43 -6.34
C THR A 31 -15.23 -5.22 -7.06
N GLY A 32 -15.89 -4.76 -8.13
CA GLY A 32 -15.50 -3.53 -8.83
C GLY A 32 -15.61 -2.26 -7.96
N ARG A 33 -16.42 -2.28 -6.90
CA ARG A 33 -16.50 -1.18 -5.91
C ARG A 33 -15.41 -1.23 -4.85
N PHE A 34 -14.71 -2.35 -4.69
CA PHE A 34 -13.57 -2.52 -3.78
C PHE A 34 -12.23 -2.37 -4.50
N GLN A 35 -12.20 -1.63 -5.61
CA GLN A 35 -10.93 -1.29 -6.25
C GLN A 35 -10.10 -0.48 -5.27
N THR A 36 -9.02 -1.08 -4.77
CA THR A 36 -7.94 -0.36 -4.10
C THR A 36 -7.54 0.78 -5.04
N PRO A 37 -7.50 2.04 -4.57
CA PRO A 37 -7.01 3.13 -5.38
C PRO A 37 -5.66 2.72 -6.01
N PRO A 38 -5.40 3.05 -7.28
CA PRO A 38 -4.14 2.71 -7.91
C PRO A 38 -3.00 3.20 -7.01
N GLN A 39 -2.23 2.28 -6.47
CA GLN A 39 -1.06 2.64 -5.68
C GLN A 39 -0.07 3.22 -6.67
N THR A 40 0.14 4.53 -6.62
CA THR A 40 1.24 5.15 -7.35
C THR A 40 2.51 4.44 -6.89
N GLU A 41 3.17 3.73 -7.79
CA GLU A 41 4.43 3.06 -7.48
C GLU A 41 5.46 4.14 -7.09
N MET A 42 5.69 4.27 -5.79
CA MET A 42 6.72 5.18 -5.29
C MET A 42 8.08 4.47 -5.33
N PRO A 43 9.18 5.18 -5.62
CA PRO A 43 10.53 4.58 -5.71
C PRO A 43 11.13 4.21 -4.36
N GLY A 44 11.65 2.98 -4.23
CA GLY A 44 12.25 2.47 -2.99
C GLY A 44 11.30 1.60 -2.16
N GLN A 45 11.77 1.18 -0.98
CA GLN A 45 11.01 0.38 0.00
C GLN A 45 10.72 1.21 1.25
N VAL A 46 9.62 0.94 1.96
CA VAL A 46 9.32 1.66 3.22
C VAL A 46 10.42 1.35 4.24
N GLU A 47 11.03 2.40 4.79
CA GLU A 47 12.16 2.28 5.71
C GLU A 47 11.67 1.99 7.13
N PRO A 48 12.21 0.97 7.81
CA PRO A 48 12.00 0.79 9.24
C PRO A 48 12.64 1.91 10.06
N VAL A 49 11.89 2.45 11.03
CA VAL A 49 12.34 3.52 11.90
C VAL A 49 12.47 3.01 13.33
N HIS A 50 13.69 3.11 13.90
CA HIS A 50 13.98 2.76 15.29
C HIS A 50 13.51 3.84 16.27
N ALA A 51 13.49 5.10 15.84
CA ALA A 51 12.98 6.21 16.64
C ALA A 51 12.73 7.42 15.73
N ALA A 52 11.80 8.27 16.14
CA ALA A 52 11.57 9.57 15.53
C ALA A 52 11.44 10.63 16.61
N ALA A 53 11.99 11.81 16.37
CA ALA A 53 11.81 12.99 17.19
C ALA A 53 11.41 14.17 16.29
N ILE A 54 10.24 14.74 16.56
CA ILE A 54 9.72 15.92 15.87
C ILE A 54 9.74 17.08 16.85
N ALA A 55 10.58 18.07 16.62
CA ALA A 55 10.69 19.23 17.50
C ALA A 55 11.31 20.41 16.76
N ARG A 56 10.89 21.63 17.11
CA ARG A 56 11.50 22.89 16.61
C ARG A 56 11.63 22.93 15.08
N ASP A 57 10.57 22.56 14.36
CA ASP A 57 10.54 22.54 12.90
C ASP A 57 11.59 21.61 12.26
N GLU A 58 11.99 20.57 12.99
CA GLU A 58 12.86 19.50 12.51
C GLU A 58 12.22 18.13 12.74
N ALA A 59 12.48 17.22 11.81
CA ALA A 59 12.16 15.81 11.91
C ALA A 59 13.47 15.00 11.91
N VAL A 60 13.72 14.29 13.01
CA VAL A 60 14.90 13.45 13.22
C VAL A 60 14.47 12.00 13.29
N PHE A 61 15.17 11.13 12.57
CA PHE A 61 14.88 9.71 12.50
C PHE A 61 16.14 8.90 12.73
N TRP A 62 16.00 7.78 13.44
CA TRP A 62 17.03 6.75 13.56
C TRP A 62 16.58 5.54 12.75
N VAL A 63 17.39 5.14 11.78
CA VAL A 63 17.08 4.04 10.83
C VAL A 63 18.18 3.00 10.83
N THR A 64 17.90 1.79 10.34
CA THR A 64 18.90 0.73 10.30
C THR A 64 20.06 1.09 9.38
N SER A 65 21.30 0.79 9.78
CA SER A 65 22.47 0.97 8.94
C SER A 65 23.53 -0.12 9.16
N ASN A 66 24.15 -0.53 8.06
CA ASN A 66 25.35 -1.36 8.01
C ASN A 66 26.62 -0.53 7.77
N GLY A 67 26.58 0.77 8.06
CA GLY A 67 27.77 1.64 8.16
C GLY A 67 27.89 2.71 7.08
N CYS A 68 27.04 2.70 6.04
CA CYS A 68 27.09 3.73 4.99
C CYS A 68 25.74 4.29 4.56
N THR A 69 24.69 4.16 5.38
CA THR A 69 23.44 4.87 5.13
C THR A 69 23.68 6.38 5.21
N ALA A 70 23.39 7.08 4.12
CA ALA A 70 23.40 8.53 4.02
C ALA A 70 21.97 9.08 3.83
N LYS A 71 21.79 10.40 4.06
CA LYS A 71 20.49 11.06 3.92
C LYS A 71 19.94 10.91 2.50
N GLU A 72 20.79 10.93 1.49
CA GLU A 72 20.43 10.80 0.07
C GLU A 72 19.94 9.39 -0.30
N ASP A 73 20.21 8.39 0.54
CA ASP A 73 19.74 7.02 0.34
C ASP A 73 18.28 6.83 0.76
N ILE A 74 17.73 7.80 1.50
CA ILE A 74 16.38 7.81 2.06
C ILE A 74 15.58 9.00 1.51
N THR A 75 14.43 8.73 0.92
CA THR A 75 13.48 9.74 0.47
C THR A 75 12.34 9.87 1.48
N PRO A 76 12.14 11.06 2.09
CA PRO A 76 10.93 11.35 2.83
C PRO A 76 9.76 11.58 1.85
N VAL A 77 8.64 10.94 2.11
CA VAL A 77 7.39 11.18 1.39
C VAL A 77 6.41 11.79 2.39
N VAL A 78 5.97 13.02 2.12
CA VAL A 78 4.94 13.70 2.90
C VAL A 78 3.64 13.68 2.12
N ARG A 79 2.57 13.21 2.76
CA ARG A 79 1.21 13.22 2.22
C ARG A 79 0.28 13.96 3.16
N ASP A 80 -0.72 14.63 2.60
CA ASP A 80 -1.75 15.28 3.39
C ASP A 80 -2.78 14.28 3.92
N SER A 81 -3.36 14.58 5.08
CA SER A 81 -4.51 13.87 5.65
C SER A 81 -5.42 14.85 6.41
N SER A 82 -6.61 14.40 6.80
CA SER A 82 -7.53 15.19 7.63
C SER A 82 -6.97 15.55 9.01
N GLU A 83 -5.98 14.81 9.50
CA GLU A 83 -5.36 15.03 10.82
C GLU A 83 -4.04 15.82 10.77
N GLY A 84 -3.57 16.14 9.56
CA GLY A 84 -2.29 16.79 9.29
C GLY A 84 -1.40 16.00 8.33
N PRO A 85 -0.23 16.55 7.96
CA PRO A 85 0.73 15.85 7.12
C PRO A 85 1.27 14.59 7.81
N ILE A 86 1.44 13.56 7.00
CA ILE A 86 1.99 12.26 7.39
C ILE A 86 3.26 12.02 6.59
N ILE A 87 4.35 11.73 7.29
CA ILE A 87 5.63 11.38 6.70
C ILE A 87 5.84 9.86 6.73
N THR A 88 6.33 9.34 5.61
CA THR A 88 6.88 7.99 5.49
C THR A 88 8.28 8.09 4.88
N LEU A 89 9.27 7.50 5.53
CA LEU A 89 10.61 7.34 4.97
C LEU A 89 10.68 6.14 4.03
N ARG A 90 11.38 6.29 2.90
CA ARG A 90 11.58 5.20 1.93
C ARG A 90 13.03 5.12 1.50
N ARG A 91 13.62 3.93 1.58
CA ARG A 91 14.99 3.68 1.13
C ARG A 91 15.03 3.45 -0.37
N ILE A 92 15.76 4.32 -1.07
CA ILE A 92 15.97 4.26 -2.52
C ILE A 92 17.31 3.60 -2.89
N LYS A 93 18.26 3.55 -1.95
CA LYS A 93 19.53 2.86 -2.12
C LYS A 93 19.85 1.98 -0.92
N GLU A 94 20.19 0.73 -1.19
CA GLU A 94 20.53 -0.26 -0.16
C GLU A 94 21.85 0.08 0.55
N ASP A 95 21.87 -0.12 1.86
CA ASP A 95 23.09 -0.06 2.67
C ASP A 95 23.84 -1.41 2.56
N ARG A 96 24.82 -1.45 1.65
CA ARG A 96 25.61 -2.65 1.34
C ARG A 96 26.91 -2.76 2.11
N CYS A 97 27.12 -1.90 3.10
CA CYS A 97 28.28 -1.98 3.96
C CYS A 97 28.14 -3.15 4.95
N LEU A 98 29.22 -3.48 5.67
CA LEU A 98 29.28 -4.65 6.57
C LEU A 98 29.58 -4.26 8.02
N GLU A 99 29.55 -2.97 8.33
CA GLU A 99 29.84 -2.43 9.66
C GLU A 99 28.53 -2.07 10.33
N SER A 100 27.88 -3.06 10.96
CA SER A 100 26.60 -2.86 11.63
C SER A 100 26.69 -1.71 12.65
N ARG A 101 25.70 -0.81 12.60
CA ARG A 101 25.50 0.29 13.55
C ARG A 101 24.25 -0.01 14.37
N PRO A 102 24.38 -0.62 15.57
CA PRO A 102 23.24 -1.01 16.40
C PRO A 102 22.33 0.17 16.78
N GLU A 103 22.90 1.35 16.93
CA GLU A 103 22.21 2.62 17.18
C GLU A 103 21.49 3.19 15.95
N GLY A 104 21.75 2.63 14.76
CA GLY A 104 21.25 3.12 13.49
C GLY A 104 21.97 4.37 12.98
N ALA A 105 21.50 4.91 11.86
CA ALA A 105 21.92 6.20 11.33
C ALA A 105 20.90 7.28 11.72
N GLU A 106 21.38 8.40 12.26
CA GLU A 106 20.56 9.59 12.50
C GLU A 106 20.41 10.40 11.21
N LEU A 107 19.18 10.61 10.76
CA LEU A 107 18.83 11.40 9.58
C LEU A 107 17.92 12.55 10.00
N ARG A 108 18.19 13.74 9.45
CA ARG A 108 17.51 14.99 9.84
C ARG A 108 17.01 15.74 8.62
N TRP A 109 15.77 16.20 8.71
CA TRP A 109 15.17 17.13 7.76
C TRP A 109 14.56 18.31 8.51
N SER A 110 14.73 19.52 7.97
CA SER A 110 13.93 20.66 8.38
C SER A 110 12.51 20.55 7.80
N PHE A 111 11.56 21.24 8.39
CA PHE A 111 10.21 21.33 7.84
C PHE A 111 10.20 22.01 6.48
N GLU A 112 11.07 23.00 6.24
CA GLU A 112 11.23 23.63 4.93
C GLU A 112 11.64 22.60 3.86
N GLU A 113 12.62 21.73 4.17
CA GLU A 113 13.03 20.65 3.26
C GLU A 113 11.90 19.66 2.96
N LEU A 114 10.98 19.48 3.91
CA LEU A 114 9.81 18.62 3.79
C LEU A 114 8.61 19.32 3.11
N GLY A 115 8.74 20.60 2.75
CA GLY A 115 7.64 21.41 2.22
C GLY A 115 6.56 21.73 3.25
N LEU A 116 6.90 21.69 4.54
CA LEU A 116 6.01 21.93 5.67
C LEU A 116 6.14 23.36 6.21
N PRO A 117 5.02 24.03 6.53
CA PRO A 117 5.04 25.27 7.29
C PRO A 117 5.67 25.09 8.69
N PRO A 118 6.33 26.11 9.25
CA PRO A 118 6.74 26.11 10.65
C PRO A 118 5.57 25.84 11.61
N GLY A 119 5.81 25.04 12.65
CA GLY A 119 4.80 24.65 13.65
C GLY A 119 3.82 23.57 13.19
N SER A 120 4.01 22.98 12.00
CA SER A 120 3.14 21.91 11.49
C SER A 120 3.09 20.70 12.42
N ARG A 121 1.89 20.14 12.61
CA ARG A 121 1.74 18.83 13.24
C ARG A 121 2.14 17.76 12.23
N LEU A 122 3.15 16.95 12.55
CA LEU A 122 3.64 15.89 11.66
C LEU A 122 3.46 14.52 12.32
N SER A 123 2.83 13.59 11.61
CA SER A 123 2.67 12.21 12.04
C SER A 123 3.59 11.28 11.26
N VAL A 124 4.12 10.24 11.89
CA VAL A 124 5.05 9.28 11.27
C VAL A 124 4.36 7.95 11.06
N GLU A 125 4.43 7.39 9.85
CA GLU A 125 3.85 6.07 9.50
C GLU A 125 4.89 5.12 8.91
N ASN A 126 5.99 4.94 9.63
CA ASN A 126 6.99 3.93 9.31
C ASN A 126 6.84 2.73 10.26
N PRO A 127 7.11 1.49 9.80
CA PRO A 127 7.18 0.35 10.68
C PRO A 127 8.33 0.52 11.67
N TYR A 128 8.11 0.06 12.90
CA TYR A 128 9.14 -0.01 13.92
C TYR A 128 9.86 -1.37 13.84
N GLN A 129 11.18 -1.37 13.92
CA GLN A 129 11.98 -2.58 14.04
C GLN A 129 12.95 -2.48 15.21
N LEU A 130 13.05 -3.55 15.98
CA LEU A 130 14.08 -3.69 17.01
C LEU A 130 15.41 -4.05 16.33
N PRO A 131 16.54 -3.50 16.79
CA PRO A 131 17.85 -3.98 16.37
C PRO A 131 17.99 -5.49 16.61
N PRO A 132 18.72 -6.21 15.76
CA PRO A 132 19.05 -7.61 16.02
C PRO A 132 19.81 -7.74 17.35
N ALA A 133 19.50 -8.80 18.10
CA ALA A 133 20.10 -9.12 19.40
C ALA A 133 21.46 -9.82 19.27
#